data_AF-A0A9J6BPF3-F1
#
_entry.id   AF-A0A9J6BPF3-F1
#
_cell.length_a   1.000
_cell.length_b   1.000
_cell.length_c   1.000
_cell.angle_alpha   90.00
_cell.angle_beta   90.00
_cell.angle_gamma   90.00
#
_symmetry.space_group_name_H-M   'P 1'
#
loop_
_entity.id
_entity.type
_entity.pdbx_description
1 polymer ?
#
loop_
_entity_poly.entity_id
_entity_poly.type
_entity_poly.pdbx_seq_one_letter_code
_entity_poly.pdbx_strand_id
1 'polypeptide(L)'
;MKELGFCCGIWYQHESKILTCEKSCNIENNQIYYRYKDWLFCSKCFSKEKQIVNLDLSINLTASKDCFKECIYHEEKDEEIYQM
;
A
#
# COMPACT_ATOMS: atom_id res chain seq x y z
N MET A 1 -11.03 46.69 0.00
CA MET A 1 -10.67 45.63 0.96
C MET A 1 -9.83 44.61 0.22
N LYS A 2 -8.68 44.21 0.79
CA LYS A 2 -7.70 43.29 0.20
C LYS A 2 -8.06 41.83 0.54
N GLU A 3 -7.82 40.94 -0.43
CA GLU A 3 -7.49 39.51 -0.35
C GLU A 3 -8.48 38.51 0.27
N LEU A 4 -8.93 37.56 -0.56
CA LEU A 4 -8.95 36.13 -0.23
C LEU A 4 -8.41 35.36 -1.45
N GLY A 5 -7.09 35.23 -1.52
CA GLY A 5 -6.40 34.37 -2.47
C GLY A 5 -6.60 32.90 -2.10
N PHE A 6 -7.74 32.31 -2.48
CA PHE A 6 -7.88 30.85 -2.45
C PHE A 6 -7.32 30.26 -3.75
N CYS A 7 -6.08 29.78 -3.69
CA CYS A 7 -5.35 29.20 -4.82
C CYS A 7 -5.70 27.72 -5.06
N CYS A 8 -7.00 27.37 -5.11
CA CYS A 8 -7.61 26.05 -5.43
C CYS A 8 -8.40 25.43 -4.27
N GLY A 9 -9.74 25.51 -4.34
CA GLY A 9 -10.66 24.64 -3.59
C GLY A 9 -10.74 23.24 -4.22
N ILE A 10 -9.60 22.60 -4.43
CA ILE A 10 -9.56 21.19 -4.81
C ILE A 10 -9.70 20.42 -3.50
N TRP A 11 -10.92 20.00 -3.22
CA TRP A 11 -11.17 18.90 -2.30
C TRP A 11 -10.43 17.71 -2.91
N TYR A 12 -9.25 17.38 -2.39
CA TYR A 12 -8.59 16.15 -2.74
C TYR A 12 -9.57 15.05 -2.35
N GLN A 13 -10.25 14.45 -3.34
CA GLN A 13 -10.87 13.16 -3.13
C GLN A 13 -9.72 12.23 -2.79
N HIS A 14 -9.52 12.00 -1.49
CA HIS A 14 -8.57 11.02 -1.02
C HIS A 14 -9.19 9.67 -1.40
N GLU A 15 -8.93 9.23 -2.64
CA GLU A 15 -9.30 7.90 -3.07
C GLU A 15 -8.55 6.95 -2.16
N SER A 16 -9.29 6.27 -1.26
CA SER A 16 -8.79 5.18 -0.44
C SER A 16 -7.78 4.36 -1.23
N LYS A 17 -6.50 4.45 -0.87
CA LYS A 17 -5.43 3.84 -1.66
C LYS A 17 -5.40 2.35 -1.41
N ILE A 18 -6.27 1.60 -2.09
CA ILE A 18 -6.31 0.14 -1.99
C ILE A 18 -4.93 -0.39 -2.43
N LEU A 19 -4.23 -1.05 -1.51
CA LEU A 19 -2.98 -1.71 -1.83
C LEU A 19 -3.29 -3.02 -2.57
N THR A 20 -2.75 -3.18 -3.77
CA THR A 20 -2.89 -4.40 -4.56
C THR A 20 -1.63 -5.25 -4.42
N CYS A 21 -1.81 -6.51 -4.07
CA CYS A 21 -0.75 -7.51 -4.07
C CYS A 21 -0.50 -8.03 -5.48
N GLU A 22 0.73 -8.43 -5.75
CA GLU A 22 1.24 -8.95 -7.04
C GLU A 22 0.46 -10.16 -7.60
N LYS A 23 -0.20 -10.92 -6.71
CA LYS A 23 -1.13 -11.99 -7.10
C LYS A 23 -2.56 -11.49 -7.42
N SER A 24 -2.71 -10.20 -7.73
CA SER A 24 -3.99 -9.54 -8.06
C SER A 24 -5.05 -9.65 -6.96
N CYS A 25 -4.63 -9.58 -5.69
CA CYS A 25 -5.57 -9.51 -4.57
C CYS A 25 -5.42 -8.19 -3.83
N ASN A 26 -6.50 -7.76 -3.18
CA ASN A 26 -6.51 -6.51 -2.43
C ASN A 26 -6.04 -6.76 -1.00
N ILE A 27 -5.20 -5.86 -0.49
CA ILE A 27 -4.79 -5.79 0.91
C ILE A 27 -5.73 -4.80 1.59
N GLU A 28 -6.56 -5.30 2.50
CA GLU A 28 -7.57 -4.51 3.19
C GLU A 28 -6.97 -3.74 4.37
N ASN A 29 -7.70 -2.72 4.85
CA ASN A 29 -7.31 -1.96 6.03
C ASN A 29 -7.07 -2.87 7.26
N ASN A 30 -6.07 -2.54 8.07
CA ASN A 30 -5.54 -3.33 9.18
C ASN A 30 -4.99 -4.72 8.81
N GLN A 31 -4.72 -5.02 7.53
CA GLN A 31 -4.10 -6.29 7.15
C GLN A 31 -2.57 -6.20 7.11
N ILE A 32 -1.94 -7.30 7.53
CA ILE A 32 -0.50 -7.51 7.38
C ILE A 32 -0.19 -7.79 5.91
N TYR A 33 0.84 -7.11 5.40
CA TYR A 33 1.41 -7.34 4.09
C TYR A 33 2.95 -7.33 4.16
N TYR A 34 3.58 -7.92 3.16
CA TYR A 34 5.02 -8.02 3.03
C TYR A 34 5.47 -7.19 1.83
N ARG A 35 6.44 -6.30 2.04
CA ARG A 35 6.97 -5.40 1.02
C ARG A 35 8.43 -5.68 0.73
N TYR A 36 8.78 -5.70 -0.55
CA TYR A 36 10.16 -5.68 -1.02
C TYR A 36 10.29 -4.72 -2.21
N LYS A 37 10.98 -3.58 -2.01
CA LYS A 37 11.05 -2.47 -2.98
C LYS A 37 9.65 -2.01 -3.40
N ASP A 38 9.29 -2.19 -4.68
CA ASP A 38 7.99 -1.87 -5.27
C ASP A 38 7.01 -3.07 -5.26
N TRP A 39 7.45 -4.25 -4.82
CA TRP A 39 6.65 -5.47 -4.80
C TRP A 39 5.91 -5.63 -3.48
N LEU A 40 4.61 -5.92 -3.56
CA LEU A 40 3.70 -6.04 -2.42
C LEU A 40 3.02 -7.41 -2.41
N PHE A 41 3.06 -8.09 -1.27
CA PHE A 41 2.40 -9.38 -1.09
C PHE A 41 1.48 -9.38 0.12
N CYS A 42 0.25 -9.88 -0.07
CA CYS A 42 -0.68 -10.11 1.02
C CYS A 42 -0.14 -11.20 1.96
N SER A 43 -0.43 -11.15 3.26
CA SER A 43 0.05 -12.17 4.21
C SER A 43 -0.32 -13.60 3.79
N LYS A 44 -1.54 -13.81 3.27
CA LYS A 44 -2.02 -15.12 2.76
C LYS A 44 -1.22 -15.61 1.55
N CYS A 45 -0.78 -14.68 0.70
CA CYS A 45 -0.05 -14.93 -0.54
C CYS A 45 1.39 -15.27 -0.22
N PHE A 46 2.01 -14.42 0.61
CA PHE A 46 3.39 -14.57 1.05
C PHE A 46 3.61 -15.87 1.83
N SER A 47 2.63 -16.29 2.64
CA SER A 47 2.69 -17.56 3.39
C SER A 47 2.77 -18.80 2.48
N LYS A 48 2.19 -18.74 1.27
CA LYS A 48 2.21 -19.85 0.30
C LYS A 48 3.50 -19.93 -0.52
N GLU A 49 4.28 -18.85 -0.57
CA GLU A 49 5.52 -18.82 -1.33
C GLU A 49 6.60 -19.68 -0.66
N LYS A 50 7.57 -20.15 -1.46
CA LYS A 50 8.75 -20.85 -0.95
C LYS A 50 9.73 -19.84 -0.33
N GLN A 51 10.86 -20.32 0.20
CA GLN A 51 11.90 -19.45 0.78
C GLN A 51 12.45 -18.42 -0.23
N ILE A 52 12.36 -18.74 -1.53
CA ILE A 52 12.63 -17.83 -2.64
C ILE A 52 11.30 -17.48 -3.30
N VAL A 53 10.99 -16.19 -3.34
CA VAL A 53 9.81 -15.60 -3.97
C VAL A 53 10.17 -15.17 -5.39
N ASN A 54 9.36 -15.58 -6.37
CA ASN A 54 9.49 -15.09 -7.75
C ASN A 54 8.76 -13.76 -7.85
N LEU A 55 9.51 -12.69 -8.12
CA LEU A 55 8.97 -11.36 -8.32
C LEU A 55 8.48 -11.23 -9.75
N ASP A 56 9.38 -11.41 -10.73
CA ASP A 56 9.05 -11.25 -12.14
C ASP A 56 9.46 -12.50 -12.95
N LEU A 57 8.50 -13.10 -13.64
CA LEU A 57 8.72 -14.28 -14.47
C LEU A 57 9.38 -13.94 -15.82
N SER A 58 9.24 -12.71 -16.31
CA SER A 58 9.77 -12.28 -17.62
C SER A 58 11.28 -12.10 -17.57
N ILE A 59 11.80 -11.62 -16.43
CA ILE A 59 13.24 -11.40 -16.21
C ILE A 59 13.87 -12.37 -15.20
N ASN A 60 13.16 -13.44 -14.80
CA ASN A 60 13.60 -14.39 -13.76
C ASN A 60 14.09 -13.69 -12.47
N LEU A 61 13.39 -12.63 -12.06
CA LEU A 61 13.75 -11.90 -10.85
C LEU A 61 13.21 -12.64 -9.62
N THR A 62 14.13 -12.98 -8.71
CA THR A 62 13.80 -13.67 -7.46
C THR A 62 14.35 -12.93 -6.25
N ALA A 63 13.70 -13.11 -5.10
CA ALA A 63 14.16 -12.57 -3.82
C ALA A 63 13.94 -13.58 -2.69
N SER A 64 14.83 -13.60 -1.70
CA SER A 64 14.60 -14.39 -0.48
C SER A 64 13.47 -13.79 0.34
N LYS A 65 12.70 -14.63 1.05
CA LYS A 65 11.68 -14.18 1.99
C LYS A 65 12.22 -13.23 3.07
N ASP A 66 13.46 -13.44 3.50
CA ASP A 66 14.12 -12.60 4.52
C ASP A 66 14.32 -11.15 4.07
N CYS A 67 14.28 -10.89 2.76
CA CYS A 67 14.41 -9.54 2.23
C CYS A 67 13.12 -8.72 2.36
N PHE A 68 11.99 -9.37 2.63
CA PHE A 68 10.69 -8.70 2.73
C PHE A 68 10.49 -8.14 4.13
N LYS A 69 9.99 -6.92 4.20
CA LYS A 69 9.57 -6.29 5.46
C LYS A 69 8.09 -6.52 5.69
N GLU A 70 7.75 -6.96 6.88
CA GLU A 70 6.36 -7.00 7.35
C GLU A 70 5.88 -5.58 7.64
N CYS A 71 4.68 -5.26 7.16
CA CYS A 71 4.01 -3.98 7.35
C CYS A 71 2.53 -4.24 7.62
N ILE A 72 1.86 -3.31 8.32
CA ILE A 72 0.41 -3.33 8.52
C ILE A 72 -0.15 -2.19 7.68
N TYR A 73 -1.13 -2.49 6.82
CA TYR A 73 -1.79 -1.45 6.05
C TYR A 73 -2.79 -0.74 6.94
N HIS A 74 -2.64 0.57 7.07
CA HIS A 74 -3.65 1.43 7.66
C HIS A 74 -4.14 2.35 6.54
N GLU A 75 -5.40 2.22 6.19
CA GLU A 75 -6.06 3.20 5.35
C GLU A 75 -6.10 4.50 6.16
N GLU A 76 -5.45 5.55 5.63
CA GLU A 76 -5.55 6.90 6.17
C GLU A 76 -7.01 7.35 6.03
N LYS A 77 -7.78 7.18 7.10
CA LYS A 77 -9.09 7.79 7.23
C LYS A 77 -8.87 9.25 7.56
N ASP A 78 -9.49 10.15 6.80
CA ASP A 78 -9.69 11.54 7.19
C ASP A 78 -10.29 11.54 8.61
N GLU A 79 -9.44 11.77 9.62
CA GLU A 79 -9.94 12.29 10.88
C GLU A 79 -10.38 13.72 10.58
N GLU A 80 -11.69 13.92 10.47
CA GLU A 80 -12.30 15.25 10.49
C GLU A 80 -11.70 16.00 11.69
N ILE A 81 -10.85 17.00 11.41
CA ILE A 81 -10.29 17.89 12.42
C ILE A 81 -11.46 18.73 12.96
N TYR A 82 -12.16 18.21 13.96
CA TYR A 82 -13.03 18.99 14.85
C TYR A 82 -12.12 19.83 15.76
N GLN A 83 -11.69 20.99 15.26
CA GLN A 83 -11.21 22.05 16.14
C GLN A 83 -12.43 22.77 16.71
N MET A 84 -12.69 22.52 18.01
CA MET A 84 -13.66 23.23 18.84
C MET A 84 -13.34 24.72 18.94
#